data_AF-A0A6A3CM57-F1
#
_entry.id   AF-A0A6A3CM57-F1
#
_cell.length_a   1.000
_cell.length_b   1.000
_cell.length_c   1.000
_cell.angle_alpha   90.00
_cell.angle_beta   90.00
_cell.angle_gamma   90.00
#
_symmetry.space_group_name_H-M   'P 1'
#
loop_
_entity.id
_entity.type
_entity.pdbx_description
1 polymer ?
#
loop_
_entity_poly.entity_id
_entity_poly.type
_entity_poly.pdbx_seq_one_letter_code
_entity_poly.pdbx_strand_id
1 'polypeptide(L)'
;MELKSFSKHSNMSCHHNKVASPGDLNYPAISVVFPEDTAISTLTLHRTATNVGPPNSNYHVVVSQFKGVTVDVEPKSLKFTGRNQKLSYKISFTRRSRQTMPEFGGLVWKDGVHKVRSPVVITWLAPF
;
A
#
# COMPACT_ATOMS: atom_id res chain seq x y z
N MET A 1 -10.21 27.62 -19.88
CA MET A 1 -10.54 27.76 -18.44
C MET A 1 -9.26 27.58 -17.66
N GLU A 2 -8.66 28.68 -17.19
CA GLU A 2 -7.46 28.65 -16.34
C GLU A 2 -7.88 28.48 -14.88
N LEU A 3 -7.31 27.50 -14.18
CA LEU A 3 -7.40 27.38 -12.74
C LEU A 3 -6.30 28.23 -12.10
N LYS A 4 -6.66 29.42 -11.58
CA LYS A 4 -5.77 30.21 -10.72
C LYS A 4 -5.91 29.74 -9.27
N SER A 5 -4.79 29.34 -8.66
CA SER A 5 -4.72 28.90 -7.27
C SER A 5 -4.70 30.12 -6.33
N PHE A 6 -5.50 30.06 -5.25
CA PHE A 6 -5.45 31.03 -4.17
C PHE A 6 -4.60 30.47 -3.01
N SER A 7 -3.36 30.92 -2.88
CA SER A 7 -2.64 30.80 -1.60
C SER A 7 -2.12 32.18 -1.19
N LYS A 8 -2.50 32.63 0.01
CA LYS A 8 -2.09 33.93 0.59
C LYS A 8 -0.69 33.92 1.21
N HIS A 9 -0.03 32.76 1.27
CA HIS A 9 1.27 32.58 1.91
C HIS A 9 2.19 31.80 0.97
N SER A 10 3.29 32.43 0.53
CA SER A 10 4.28 31.88 -0.40
C SER A 10 5.34 31.00 0.26
N ASN A 11 5.22 30.76 1.58
CA ASN A 11 6.22 30.04 2.35
C ASN A 11 5.61 28.77 2.95
N MET A 12 5.38 27.77 2.10
CA MET A 12 5.05 26.41 2.53
C MET A 12 6.33 25.60 2.58
N SER A 13 7.07 25.70 3.69
CA SER A 13 8.13 24.75 3.99
C SER A 13 7.47 23.42 4.33
N CYS A 14 7.44 22.50 3.37
CA CYS A 14 7.18 21.10 3.67
C CYS A 14 8.35 20.60 4.53
N HIS A 15 8.22 20.70 5.85
CA HIS A 15 9.15 20.06 6.77
C HIS A 15 9.11 18.57 6.46
N HIS A 16 10.19 18.07 5.86
CA HIS A 16 10.37 16.73 5.35
C HIS A 16 10.24 15.68 6.46
N ASN A 17 9.03 15.39 6.92
CA ASN A 17 8.70 14.03 7.35
C ASN A 17 8.70 13.21 6.06
N LYS A 18 9.89 12.73 5.66
CA LYS A 18 10.15 12.08 4.38
C LYS A 18 9.34 10.79 4.28
N VAL A 19 8.12 10.89 3.78
CA VAL A 19 7.42 9.74 3.21
C VAL A 19 8.21 9.36 1.96
N ALA A 20 8.82 8.17 1.95
CA ALA A 20 9.80 7.77 0.94
C ALA A 20 9.21 7.72 -0.48
N SER A 21 7.93 7.38 -0.59
CA SER A 21 7.15 7.48 -1.82
C SER A 21 5.69 7.89 -1.49
N PRO A 22 4.94 8.49 -2.44
CA PRO A 22 3.51 8.73 -2.24
C PRO A 22 2.73 7.47 -1.80
N GLY A 23 3.21 6.30 -2.22
CA GLY A 23 2.66 5.00 -1.86
C GLY A 23 2.86 4.61 -0.40
N ASP A 24 3.79 5.23 0.35
CA ASP A 24 4.07 4.91 1.77
C ASP A 24 3.15 5.66 2.76
N LEU A 25 2.21 6.47 2.28
CA LEU A 25 1.16 6.99 3.15
C LEU A 25 0.42 5.80 3.79
N ASN A 26 0.19 5.86 5.11
CA ASN A 26 -0.56 4.84 5.84
C ASN A 26 -2.07 4.92 5.54
N TYR A 27 -2.43 4.70 4.28
CA TYR A 27 -3.77 4.81 3.74
C TYR A 27 -4.39 3.41 3.56
N PRO A 28 -5.70 3.23 3.81
CA PRO A 28 -6.35 1.91 3.76
C PRO A 28 -6.52 1.34 2.35
N ALA A 29 -6.18 2.10 1.31
CA ALA A 29 -6.10 1.64 -0.08
C ALA A 29 -4.65 1.66 -0.57
N ILE A 30 -4.34 0.78 -1.52
CA ILE A 30 -3.01 0.62 -2.09
C ILE A 30 -3.09 0.85 -3.60
N SER A 31 -2.32 1.82 -4.07
CA SER A 31 -2.12 2.09 -5.50
C SER A 31 -0.66 1.90 -5.84
N VAL A 32 -0.39 1.10 -6.87
CA VAL A 32 0.95 0.82 -7.36
C VAL A 32 1.01 1.18 -8.84
N VAL A 33 1.99 2.01 -9.20
CA VAL A 33 2.23 2.43 -10.58
C VAL A 33 3.62 1.96 -10.96
N PHE A 34 3.71 0.98 -11.85
CA PHE A 34 4.99 0.55 -12.38
C PHE A 34 5.45 1.52 -13.46
N PRO A 35 6.69 2.03 -13.38
CA PRO A 35 7.25 2.84 -14.44
C PRO A 35 7.49 2.00 -15.70
N GLU A 36 7.69 2.69 -16.81
CA GLU A 36 8.12 2.06 -18.05
C GLU A 36 9.48 1.36 -17.84
N ASP A 37 10.42 2.09 -17.24
CA ASP A 37 11.78 1.63 -16.91
C ASP A 37 11.75 0.25 -16.23
N THR A 38 12.36 -0.72 -16.90
CA THR A 38 12.46 -2.10 -16.44
C THR A 38 13.51 -2.30 -15.35
N ALA A 39 14.39 -1.33 -15.11
CA ALA A 39 15.34 -1.38 -14.00
C ALA A 39 14.63 -1.43 -12.65
N ILE A 40 13.46 -0.79 -12.54
CA ILE A 40 12.61 -0.87 -11.34
C ILE A 40 11.71 -2.10 -11.46
N SER A 41 12.21 -3.21 -10.91
CA SER A 41 11.50 -4.50 -10.90
C SER A 41 10.61 -4.68 -9.68
N THR A 42 10.91 -4.03 -8.55
CA THR A 42 10.18 -4.19 -7.29
C THR A 42 9.87 -2.86 -6.63
N LEU A 43 8.62 -2.70 -6.19
CA LEU A 43 8.14 -1.56 -5.42
C LEU A 43 7.72 -2.03 -4.04
N THR A 44 8.23 -1.40 -2.98
CA THR A 44 7.94 -1.78 -1.59
C THR A 44 7.20 -0.66 -0.89
N LEU A 45 6.07 -0.99 -0.26
CA LEU A 45 5.26 -0.06 0.52
C LEU A 45 5.21 -0.48 1.98
N HIS A 46 5.19 0.50 2.88
CA HIS A 46 5.07 0.27 4.33
C HIS A 46 3.70 0.68 4.85
N ARG A 47 3.12 -0.14 5.72
CA ARG A 47 1.83 0.12 6.36
C ARG A 47 1.92 -0.18 7.84
N THR A 48 1.14 0.55 8.64
CA THR A 48 1.01 0.34 10.08
C THR A 48 -0.45 0.12 10.42
N ALA A 49 -0.76 -1.06 10.94
CA ALA A 49 -2.08 -1.37 11.48
C ALA A 49 -2.09 -1.12 13.00
N THR A 50 -3.20 -0.57 13.50
CA THR A 50 -3.46 -0.40 14.94
C THR A 50 -4.59 -1.32 15.34
N ASN A 51 -4.40 -2.16 16.35
CA ASN A 51 -5.48 -2.99 16.87
C ASN A 51 -6.47 -2.13 17.65
N VAL A 52 -7.72 -2.04 17.19
CA VAL A 52 -8.79 -1.32 17.88
C VAL A 52 -9.74 -2.27 18.64
N GLY A 53 -9.57 -3.58 18.46
CA GLY A 53 -10.38 -4.64 19.06
C GLY A 53 -9.73 -5.29 20.29
N PRO A 54 -10.13 -6.53 20.63
CA PRO A 54 -9.62 -7.26 21.78
C PRO A 54 -8.11 -7.55 21.71
N PRO A 55 -7.43 -7.68 22.87
CA PRO A 55 -6.05 -8.16 22.94
C PRO A 55 -5.94 -9.63 22.48
N ASN A 56 -4.71 -10.09 22.24
CA ASN A 56 -4.39 -11.46 21.81
C ASN A 56 -5.06 -11.89 20.49
N SER A 57 -5.15 -10.97 19.53
CA SER A 57 -5.68 -11.23 18.19
C SER A 57 -4.55 -11.54 17.19
N ASN A 58 -4.70 -12.58 16.38
CA ASN A 58 -3.72 -12.96 15.37
C ASN A 58 -4.33 -12.94 13.97
N TYR A 59 -3.88 -11.98 13.15
CA TYR A 59 -4.38 -11.79 11.80
C TYR A 59 -3.42 -12.41 10.78
N HIS A 60 -3.94 -13.22 9.86
CA HIS A 60 -3.20 -13.76 8.72
C HIS A 60 -3.54 -13.00 7.44
N VAL A 61 -2.52 -12.75 6.62
CA VAL A 61 -2.71 -12.06 5.34
C VAL A 61 -3.16 -13.01 4.24
N VAL A 62 -4.09 -12.53 3.42
CA VAL A 62 -4.48 -13.12 2.14
C VAL A 62 -4.41 -12.03 1.08
N VAL A 63 -3.76 -12.31 -0.04
CA VAL A 63 -3.60 -11.35 -1.13
C VAL A 63 -4.24 -11.92 -2.39
N SER A 64 -4.87 -11.05 -3.16
CA SER A 64 -5.38 -11.40 -4.49
C SER A 64 -4.22 -11.76 -5.43
N GLN A 65 -4.45 -12.68 -6.35
CA GLN A 65 -3.48 -12.98 -7.40
C GLN A 65 -3.59 -11.94 -8.51
N PHE A 66 -2.44 -11.49 -9.00
CA PHE A 66 -2.32 -10.58 -10.12
C PHE A 66 -1.51 -11.27 -11.23
N LYS A 67 -1.85 -11.00 -12.49
CA LYS A 67 -1.19 -11.58 -13.67
C LYS A 67 0.19 -10.96 -13.86
N GLY A 68 0.27 -9.63 -13.76
CA GLY A 68 1.49 -8.89 -14.08
C GLY A 68 2.48 -8.73 -12.93
N VAL A 69 2.08 -9.07 -11.69
CA VAL A 69 2.85 -8.75 -10.48
C VAL A 69 2.74 -9.88 -9.45
N THR A 70 3.86 -10.23 -8.81
CA THR A 70 3.87 -11.02 -7.58
C THR A 70 3.79 -10.08 -6.39
N VAL A 71 2.91 -10.37 -5.44
CA VAL A 71 2.78 -9.58 -4.21
C VAL A 71 3.22 -10.41 -3.01
N ASP A 72 4.22 -9.90 -2.30
CA ASP A 72 4.69 -10.47 -1.04
C ASP A 72 4.40 -9.51 0.13
N VAL A 73 4.21 -10.07 1.32
CA VAL A 73 3.85 -9.32 2.54
C VAL A 73 4.62 -9.92 3.69
N GLU A 74 5.30 -9.07 4.45
CA GLU A 74 6.10 -9.49 5.60
C GLU A 74 5.82 -8.59 6.81
N PRO A 75 5.51 -9.16 7.99
CA PRO A 75 5.29 -10.59 8.23
C PRO A 75 3.96 -11.11 7.62
N LYS A 76 3.81 -12.43 7.48
CA LYS A 76 2.55 -13.07 7.01
C LYS A 76 1.43 -13.08 8.05
N SER A 77 1.76 -12.74 9.30
CA SER A 77 0.83 -12.66 10.42
C SER A 77 1.12 -11.46 11.31
N LEU A 78 0.07 -10.78 11.78
CA LEU A 78 0.14 -9.70 12.76
C LEU A 78 -0.48 -10.16 14.08
N LYS A 79 0.36 -10.36 15.09
CA LYS A 79 -0.05 -10.79 16.43
C LYS A 79 -0.11 -9.61 17.38
N PHE A 80 -1.33 -9.13 17.66
CA PHE A 80 -1.56 -8.05 18.60
C PHE A 80 -1.82 -8.62 20.00
N THR A 81 -1.00 -8.27 20.97
CA THR A 81 -1.11 -8.64 22.39
C THR A 81 -1.95 -7.65 23.19
N GLY A 82 -2.14 -6.42 22.69
CA GLY A 82 -2.87 -5.36 23.37
C GLY A 82 -3.81 -4.57 22.45
N ARG A 83 -4.78 -3.88 23.05
CA ARG A 83 -5.56 -2.84 22.38
C ARG A 83 -4.67 -1.61 22.12
N ASN A 84 -4.88 -0.94 21.00
CA ASN A 84 -4.11 0.20 20.49
C ASN A 84 -2.64 -0.11 20.15
N GLN A 85 -2.21 -1.38 20.20
CA GLN A 85 -0.90 -1.78 19.74
C GLN A 85 -0.79 -1.54 18.23
N LYS A 86 0.34 -0.98 17.81
CA LYS A 86 0.67 -0.74 16.40
C LYS A 86 1.68 -1.77 15.93
N LEU A 87 1.43 -2.35 14.76
CA LEU A 87 2.38 -3.24 14.09
C LEU A 87 2.50 -2.80 12.63
N SER A 88 3.74 -2.76 12.15
CA SER A 88 4.05 -2.43 10.76
C SER A 88 4.29 -3.69 9.94
N TYR A 89 3.95 -3.62 8.66
CA TYR A 89 4.24 -4.63 7.67
C TYR A 89 4.67 -3.97 6.36
N LYS A 90 5.48 -4.68 5.59
CA LYS A 90 5.89 -4.27 4.25
C LYS A 90 5.17 -5.10 3.20
N ILE A 91 4.89 -4.49 2.06
CA ILE A 91 4.25 -5.09 0.90
C ILE A 91 5.17 -4.89 -0.29
N SER A 92 5.67 -5.97 -0.87
CA SER A 92 6.57 -5.93 -2.02
C SER A 92 5.81 -6.36 -3.28
N PHE A 93 5.82 -5.51 -4.30
CA PHE A 93 5.22 -5.73 -5.60
C PHE A 93 6.34 -5.96 -6.61
N THR A 94 6.51 -7.18 -7.09
CA THR A 94 7.55 -7.53 -8.06
C THR A 94 6.94 -7.76 -9.44
N ARG A 95 7.41 -6.99 -10.42
CA ARG A 95 7.03 -7.06 -11.83
C ARG A 95 7.31 -8.46 -12.38
N ARG A 96 6.29 -9.08 -12.99
CA ARG A 96 6.41 -10.31 -13.78
C ARG A 96 6.26 -10.02 -15.26
N SER A 97 5.19 -9.31 -15.62
CA SER A 97 4.88 -8.95 -17.01
C SER A 97 4.03 -7.70 -17.03
N ARG A 98 4.33 -6.78 -17.96
CA ARG A 98 3.53 -5.56 -18.13
C ARG A 98 2.13 -5.92 -18.63
N GLN A 99 1.10 -5.30 -18.05
CA GLN A 99 -0.27 -5.41 -18.53
C GLN A 99 -0.70 -4.13 -19.25
N THR A 100 -1.62 -4.26 -20.19
CA THR A 100 -2.20 -3.11 -20.92
C THR A 100 -3.31 -2.42 -20.12
N MET A 101 -3.99 -3.16 -19.25
CA MET A 101 -5.10 -2.66 -18.44
C MET A 101 -4.74 -2.67 -16.94
N PRO A 102 -5.34 -1.79 -16.13
CA PRO A 102 -5.24 -1.86 -14.67
C PRO A 102 -5.71 -3.21 -14.13
N GLU A 103 -5.01 -3.71 -13.11
CA GLU A 103 -5.41 -4.91 -12.36
C GLU A 103 -5.97 -4.50 -10.99
N PHE A 104 -7.05 -5.16 -10.57
CA PHE A 104 -7.77 -4.86 -9.33
C PHE A 104 -7.80 -6.08 -8.41
N GLY A 105 -7.62 -5.84 -7.12
CA GLY A 105 -7.67 -6.88 -6.11
C GLY A 105 -7.73 -6.33 -4.70
N GLY A 106 -7.14 -7.05 -3.77
CA GLY A 106 -7.05 -6.62 -2.38
C GLY A 106 -6.11 -7.45 -1.54
N LEU A 107 -5.68 -6.84 -0.45
CA LEU A 107 -4.99 -7.45 0.68
C LEU A 107 -5.98 -7.53 1.84
N VAL A 108 -6.12 -8.71 2.44
CA VAL A 108 -7.07 -8.96 3.52
C VAL A 108 -6.34 -9.55 4.72
N TRP A 109 -6.47 -8.90 5.86
CA TRP A 109 -6.10 -9.46 7.16
C TRP A 109 -7.32 -10.14 7.79
N LYS A 110 -7.18 -11.40 8.23
CA LYS A 110 -8.26 -12.16 8.88
C LYS A 110 -7.79 -12.90 10.13
N ASP A 111 -8.59 -12.88 11.19
CA ASP A 111 -8.32 -13.59 12.46
C ASP A 111 -9.40 -14.66 12.80
N GLY A 112 -10.33 -14.91 11.87
CA GLY A 112 -11.47 -15.80 12.05
C GLY A 112 -12.78 -15.07 12.36
N VAL A 113 -12.72 -13.88 12.95
CA VAL A 113 -13.89 -13.05 13.31
C VAL A 113 -13.96 -11.80 12.44
N HIS A 114 -12.84 -11.09 12.32
CA HIS A 114 -12.68 -9.87 11.57
C HIS A 114 -12.06 -10.13 10.19
N LYS A 115 -12.45 -9.33 9.22
CA LYS A 115 -11.86 -9.27 7.88
C LYS A 115 -11.57 -7.82 7.52
N VAL A 116 -10.30 -7.43 7.58
CA VAL A 116 -9.85 -6.06 7.28
C VAL A 116 -9.27 -6.05 5.87
N ARG A 117 -9.97 -5.40 4.93
CA ARG A 117 -9.61 -5.39 3.50
C ARG A 117 -9.05 -4.03 3.08
N SER A 118 -7.91 -4.07 2.41
CA SER A 118 -7.35 -2.96 1.64
C SER A 118 -7.49 -3.24 0.14
N PRO A 119 -8.23 -2.42 -0.63
CA PRO A 119 -8.25 -2.55 -2.08
C PRO A 119 -6.87 -2.24 -2.66
N VAL A 120 -6.50 -2.98 -3.70
CA VAL A 120 -5.22 -2.84 -4.41
C VAL A 120 -5.52 -2.59 -5.88
N VAL A 121 -4.88 -1.56 -6.45
CA VAL A 121 -4.89 -1.27 -7.88
C VAL A 121 -3.46 -1.23 -8.39
N ILE A 122 -3.18 -1.94 -9.49
CA ILE A 122 -1.89 -1.96 -10.16
C ILE A 122 -2.06 -1.38 -11.55
N THR A 123 -1.23 -0.38 -11.88
CA THR A 123 -1.23 0.29 -13.18
C THR A 123 0.19 0.38 -13.74
N TRP A 124 0.29 0.67 -15.03
CA TRP A 124 1.53 0.70 -15.79
C TRP A 124 1.59 2.02 -16.55
N LEU A 125 2.68 2.78 -16.41
CA LEU A 125 2.88 3.96 -17.25
C LEU A 125 3.01 3.54 -18.73
N ALA A 126 2.44 4.35 -19.62
CA ALA A 126 2.59 4.17 -21.05
C ALA A 126 3.97 4.68 -21.51
N PRO A 127 4.58 4.05 -22.53
CA PRO A 127 5.63 4.69 -23.32
C PRO A 127 5.08 6.00 -23.87
N PHE A 128 5.81 7.09 -23.70
CA PHE A 128 5.51 8.35 -24.39
C PHE A 128 6.03 8.31 -25.83
#